data_AF-A0AA96TAP8-F1
#
_entry.id   AF-A0AA96TAP8-F1
#
_cell.length_a   1.000
_cell.length_b   1.000
_cell.length_c   1.000
_cell.angle_alpha   90.00
_cell.angle_beta   90.00
_cell.angle_gamma   90.00
#
_symmetry.space_group_name_H-M   'P 1'
#
loop_
_entity.id
_entity.type
_entity.pdbx_description
1 polymer ?
#
loop_
_entity_poly.entity_id
_entity_poly.type
_entity_poly.pdbx_seq_one_letter_code
_entity_poly.pdbx_strand_id
1 'polypeptide(L)'
;MSSRTRIIVLHKKEVIYTVIFAVFGVALLCLLFLMFSSGQKKEEQQPDTYTAGVYSSSVQLGDQILDVEVSVDADHINAIRFTNLNETVSAMYPLMQPALNDLGEQIVKKTVAG
;
A
#
# COMPACT_ATOMS: atom_id res chain seq x y z
N MET A 1 -26.04 72.38 1.82
CA MET A 1 -25.36 71.10 1.49
C MET A 1 -25.87 70.67 0.12
N SER A 2 -25.00 70.62 -0.89
CA SER A 2 -25.40 70.33 -2.28
C SER A 2 -25.12 68.86 -2.60
N SER A 3 -26.18 68.05 -2.66
CA SER A 3 -26.12 66.63 -3.03
C SER A 3 -26.07 66.51 -4.56
N ARG A 4 -24.86 66.28 -5.07
CA ARG A 4 -24.57 66.14 -6.50
C ARG A 4 -24.73 64.67 -6.90
N THR A 5 -25.93 64.28 -7.31
CA THR A 5 -26.17 62.91 -7.80
C THR A 5 -25.52 62.75 -9.17
N ARG A 6 -24.50 61.91 -9.28
CA ARG A 6 -23.88 61.55 -10.57
C ARG A 6 -24.59 60.33 -11.12
N ILE A 7 -25.39 60.52 -12.16
CA ILE A 7 -26.05 59.43 -12.89
C ILE A 7 -24.98 58.79 -13.78
N ILE A 8 -24.54 57.59 -13.41
CA ILE A 8 -23.53 56.84 -14.16
C ILE A 8 -24.28 56.02 -15.22
N VAL A 9 -24.08 56.37 -16.49
CA VAL A 9 -24.64 55.65 -17.64
C VAL A 9 -23.68 54.50 -17.97
N LEU A 10 -23.97 53.30 -17.46
CA LEU A 10 -23.22 52.10 -17.84
C LEU A 10 -23.74 51.57 -19.18
N HIS A 11 -22.83 51.34 -20.12
CA HIS A 11 -23.16 50.65 -21.35
C HIS A 11 -23.43 49.17 -21.04
N LYS A 12 -24.71 48.78 -21.03
CA LYS A 12 -25.21 47.41 -20.76
C LYS A 12 -24.41 46.30 -21.46
N LYS A 13 -23.93 46.58 -22.68
CA LYS A 13 -23.13 45.65 -23.50
C LYS A 13 -21.74 45.34 -22.93
N GLU A 14 -21.12 46.26 -22.19
CA GLU A 14 -19.79 46.03 -21.60
C GLU A 14 -19.91 45.37 -20.23
N VAL A 15 -20.92 45.78 -19.45
CA VAL A 15 -21.22 45.22 -18.12
C VAL A 15 -21.46 43.71 -18.17
N ILE A 16 -22.17 43.23 -19.20
CA ILE A 16 -22.46 41.79 -19.34
C ILE A 16 -21.18 40.97 -19.52
N TYR A 17 -20.20 41.44 -20.31
CA TYR A 17 -18.94 40.72 -20.48
C TYR A 17 -18.11 40.72 -19.20
N THR A 18 -18.10 41.83 -18.46
CA THR A 18 -17.42 41.92 -17.15
C THR A 18 -18.00 40.92 -16.15
N VAL A 19 -19.32 40.78 -16.08
CA VAL A 19 -19.98 39.84 -15.16
C VAL A 19 -19.70 38.39 -15.57
N ILE A 20 -19.81 38.05 -16.86
CA ILE A 20 -19.52 36.70 -17.36
C ILE A 20 -18.06 36.33 -17.08
N PHE A 21 -17.12 37.23 -17.36
CA PHE A 21 -15.70 37.00 -17.14
C PHE A 21 -15.36 36.85 -15.65
N ALA A 22 -15.98 37.64 -14.77
CA ALA A 22 -15.80 37.54 -13.33
C ALA A 22 -16.30 36.19 -12.78
N VAL A 23 -17.48 35.72 -13.21
CA VAL A 23 -18.02 34.41 -12.81
C VAL A 23 -17.12 33.29 -13.33
N PHE A 24 -16.68 33.37 -14.59
CA PHE A 24 -15.78 32.39 -15.17
C PHE A 24 -14.42 32.33 -14.45
N GLY A 25 -13.87 33.48 -14.06
CA GLY A 25 -12.63 33.54 -13.28
C GLY A 25 -12.76 32.90 -11.89
N VAL A 26 -13.87 33.15 -11.18
CA VAL A 26 -14.15 32.51 -9.89
C VAL A 26 -14.37 31.00 -10.07
N ALA A 27 -15.10 30.58 -11.09
CA ALA A 27 -15.30 29.17 -11.40
C ALA A 27 -13.97 28.45 -11.70
N LEU A 28 -13.07 29.08 -12.45
CA LEU A 28 -11.72 28.56 -12.69
C LEU A 28 -10.91 28.47 -11.40
N LEU A 29 -10.94 29.48 -10.52
CA LEU A 29 -10.26 29.43 -9.23
C LEU A 29 -10.82 28.32 -8.32
N CYS A 30 -12.13 28.14 -8.27
CA CYS A 30 -12.78 27.02 -7.58
C CYS A 30 -12.33 25.68 -8.16
N LEU A 31 -12.28 25.55 -9.49
CA LEU A 31 -11.86 24.32 -10.15
C LEU A 31 -10.38 24.01 -9.87
N LEU A 32 -9.51 25.03 -9.92
CA LEU A 32 -8.11 24.88 -9.55
C LEU A 32 -7.96 24.51 -8.07
N PHE A 33 -8.74 25.12 -7.17
CA PHE A 33 -8.72 24.77 -5.75
C PHE A 33 -9.27 23.36 -5.50
N LEU A 34 -10.29 22.92 -6.21
CA LEU A 34 -10.82 21.55 -6.10
C LEU A 34 -9.81 20.53 -6.65
N MET A 35 -9.16 20.80 -7.77
CA MET A 35 -8.14 19.91 -8.33
C MET A 35 -6.84 19.88 -7.49
N PHE A 36 -6.41 21.01 -6.91
CA PHE A 36 -5.24 21.06 -6.03
C PHE A 36 -5.53 20.62 -4.59
N SER A 37 -6.77 20.76 -4.09
CA SER A 37 -7.17 20.28 -2.76
C SER A 37 -7.57 18.80 -2.74
N SER A 38 -7.93 18.24 -3.90
CA SER A 38 -7.73 16.82 -4.16
C SER A 38 -6.23 16.52 -4.32
N GLY A 39 -5.42 17.01 -3.38
CA GLY A 39 -4.16 16.40 -3.05
C GLY A 39 -4.49 14.95 -2.79
N GLN A 40 -4.13 14.10 -3.75
CA GLN A 40 -4.18 12.67 -3.58
C GLN A 40 -3.60 12.43 -2.21
N LYS A 41 -4.43 11.92 -1.30
CA LYS A 41 -3.91 11.27 -0.11
C LYS A 41 -2.96 10.26 -0.71
N LYS A 42 -1.66 10.52 -0.57
CA LYS A 42 -0.70 9.43 -0.58
C LYS A 42 -1.28 8.52 0.48
N GLU A 43 -1.93 7.44 0.04
CA GLU A 43 -1.85 6.21 0.78
C GLU A 43 -0.36 6.08 1.02
N GLU A 44 0.07 6.50 2.21
CA GLU A 44 1.28 5.99 2.80
C GLU A 44 1.09 4.50 2.62
N GLN A 45 1.81 3.93 1.65
CA GLN A 45 2.06 2.52 1.58
C GLN A 45 2.63 2.21 2.94
N GLN A 46 1.74 1.79 3.84
CA GLN A 46 2.11 1.25 5.12
C GLN A 46 3.18 0.23 4.75
N PRO A 47 4.40 0.34 5.31
CA PRO A 47 5.46 -0.61 4.99
C PRO A 47 4.80 -1.98 5.14
N ASP A 48 4.93 -2.87 4.14
CA ASP A 48 4.32 -4.20 4.11
C ASP A 48 4.70 -4.94 5.41
N THR A 49 3.96 -4.66 6.48
CA THR A 49 4.24 -5.07 7.84
C THR A 49 3.46 -6.34 7.97
N TYR A 50 4.18 -7.45 8.07
CA TYR A 50 3.54 -8.74 8.21
C TYR A 50 2.65 -8.71 9.45
N THR A 51 1.49 -9.38 9.39
CA THR A 51 0.69 -9.57 10.60
C THR A 51 1.39 -10.64 11.42
N ALA A 52 1.78 -10.30 12.65
CA ALA A 52 2.45 -11.24 13.53
C ALA A 52 1.59 -12.50 13.73
N GLY A 53 2.16 -13.67 13.48
CA GLY A 53 1.42 -14.92 13.46
C GLY A 53 2.19 -16.09 12.86
N VAL A 54 1.54 -17.25 12.87
CA VAL A 54 2.05 -18.48 12.26
C VAL A 54 1.30 -18.73 10.97
N TYR A 55 2.03 -18.75 9.86
CA TYR A 55 1.53 -19.10 8.54
C TYR A 55 1.84 -20.56 8.26
N SER A 56 0.83 -21.35 7.87
CA SER A 56 1.00 -22.76 7.52
C SER A 56 0.77 -22.95 6.02
N SER A 57 1.59 -23.78 5.39
CA SER A 57 1.49 -24.14 3.98
C SER A 57 1.90 -25.59 3.76
N SER A 58 1.12 -26.32 2.96
CA SER A 58 1.41 -27.71 2.62
C SER A 58 2.12 -27.80 1.26
N VAL A 59 3.20 -28.55 1.19
CA VAL A 59 4.02 -28.79 0.00
C VAL A 59 4.02 -30.28 -0.31
N GLN A 60 3.67 -30.65 -1.54
CA GLN A 60 3.67 -32.03 -1.97
C GLN A 60 5.05 -32.44 -2.51
N LEU A 61 5.64 -33.49 -1.94
CA LEU A 61 6.94 -34.04 -2.31
C LEU A 61 6.76 -35.49 -2.79
N GLY A 62 6.59 -35.66 -4.10
CA GLY A 62 6.20 -36.94 -4.68
C GLY A 62 4.80 -37.35 -4.22
N ASP A 63 4.70 -38.46 -3.49
CA ASP A 63 3.44 -38.99 -2.95
C ASP A 63 3.21 -38.60 -1.47
N GLN A 64 4.00 -37.68 -0.94
CA GLN A 64 3.98 -37.27 0.48
C GLN A 64 3.64 -35.78 0.61
N ILE A 65 2.95 -35.41 1.69
CA ILE A 65 2.61 -34.00 2.00
C ILE A 65 3.47 -33.56 3.17
N LEU A 66 4.20 -32.46 2.97
CA LEU A 66 5.05 -31.80 3.95
C LEU A 66 4.40 -30.49 4.37
N ASP A 67 4.22 -30.28 5.67
CA ASP A 67 3.65 -29.03 6.17
C ASP A 67 4.75 -28.09 6.63
N VAL A 68 4.69 -26.84 6.19
CA VAL A 68 5.63 -25.77 6.52
C VAL A 68 4.91 -24.75 7.38
N GLU A 69 5.48 -24.46 8.54
CA GLU A 69 5.00 -23.44 9.46
C GLU A 69 6.04 -22.33 9.57
N VAL A 70 5.64 -21.11 9.24
CA VAL A 70 6.49 -19.92 9.29
C VAL A 70 5.96 -19.01 10.37
N SER A 71 6.76 -18.76 11.41
CA SER A 71 6.44 -17.80 12.47
C SER A 71 7.02 -16.43 12.10
N VAL A 72 6.16 -15.42 12.06
CA VAL A 72 6.51 -14.08 11.57
C VAL A 72 6.10 -13.05 12.63
N ASP A 73 6.96 -12.07 12.88
CA ASP A 73 6.67 -10.86 13.65
C ASP A 73 6.37 -9.68 12.73
N ALA A 74 6.14 -8.49 13.27
CA ALA A 74 5.77 -7.31 12.48
C ALA A 74 6.77 -7.00 11.33
N ASP A 75 8.05 -7.30 11.55
CA ASP A 75 9.16 -6.87 10.70
C ASP A 75 10.11 -8.00 10.26
N HIS A 76 10.01 -9.21 10.82
CA HIS A 76 10.93 -10.30 10.48
C HIS A 76 10.34 -11.71 10.65
N ILE A 77 10.96 -12.69 9.99
CA ILE A 77 10.65 -14.11 10.16
C ILE A 77 11.45 -14.65 11.34
N ASN A 78 10.78 -15.25 12.32
CA ASN A 78 11.39 -15.84 13.51
C ASN A 78 11.90 -17.26 13.27
N ALA A 79 11.04 -18.11 12.71
CA ALA A 79 11.33 -19.53 12.59
C ALA A 79 10.55 -20.15 11.43
N ILE A 80 11.18 -21.12 10.78
CA ILE A 80 10.55 -21.96 9.77
C ILE A 80 10.65 -23.40 10.28
N ARG A 81 9.50 -24.06 10.46
CA ARG A 81 9.42 -25.44 10.91
C ARG A 81 8.76 -26.28 9.83
N PHE A 82 9.29 -27.48 9.66
CA PHE A 82 8.75 -28.47 8.74
C PHE A 82 8.17 -29.62 9.58
N THR A 83 6.90 -29.94 9.36
CA THR A 83 6.13 -30.98 10.07
C THR A 83 5.61 -32.01 9.07
N ASN A 84 5.14 -33.16 9.54
CA ASN A 84 4.71 -34.28 8.69
C ASN A 84 5.82 -34.94 7.82
N LEU A 85 7.06 -34.92 8.29
CA LEU A 85 8.12 -35.75 7.71
C LEU A 85 7.89 -37.21 8.09
N ASN A 86 7.29 -37.99 7.18
CA ASN A 86 7.07 -39.42 7.39
C ASN A 86 8.42 -40.18 7.49
N GLU A 87 8.45 -41.29 8.23
CA GLU A 87 9.65 -42.13 8.39
C GLU A 87 10.20 -42.63 7.04
N THR A 88 9.32 -42.90 6.07
CA THR A 88 9.72 -43.28 4.70
C THR A 88 10.49 -42.17 4.00
N VAL A 89 10.08 -40.91 4.17
CA VAL A 89 10.77 -39.74 3.58
C VAL A 89 12.11 -39.56 4.25
N SER A 90 12.18 -39.70 5.57
CA SER A 90 13.44 -39.60 6.32
C SER A 90 14.43 -40.71 5.93
N ALA A 91 13.93 -41.91 5.63
CA ALA A 91 14.75 -43.03 5.17
C ALA A 91 15.20 -42.90 3.70
N MET A 92 14.32 -42.45 2.81
CA MET A 92 14.62 -42.31 1.37
C MET A 92 15.36 -41.01 1.02
N TYR A 93 15.15 -39.96 1.81
CA TYR A 93 15.75 -38.64 1.64
C TYR A 93 16.43 -38.19 2.95
N PRO A 94 17.52 -38.85 3.38
CA PRO A 94 18.18 -38.54 4.65
C PRO A 94 18.72 -37.10 4.73
N LEU A 95 18.97 -36.47 3.58
CA LEU A 95 19.45 -35.09 3.49
C LEU A 95 18.32 -34.04 3.49
N MET A 96 17.05 -34.44 3.48
CA MET A 96 15.94 -33.49 3.52
C MET A 96 15.95 -32.68 4.81
N GLN A 97 16.01 -33.34 5.96
CA GLN A 97 16.00 -32.66 7.26
C GLN A 97 17.12 -31.62 7.41
N PRO A 98 18.41 -31.94 7.14
CA PRO A 98 19.48 -30.95 7.24
C PRO A 98 19.33 -29.83 6.19
N ALA A 99 18.94 -30.14 4.95
CA ALA A 99 18.75 -29.12 3.92
C ALA A 99 17.63 -28.13 4.26
N LEU A 100 16.52 -28.62 4.83
CA LEU A 100 15.41 -27.78 5.27
C LEU A 100 15.80 -26.89 6.46
N ASN A 101 16.63 -27.40 7.38
CA ASN A 101 17.16 -26.60 8.48
C ASN A 101 18.09 -25.48 7.98
N ASP A 102 19.02 -25.81 7.07
CA ASP A 102 19.94 -24.85 6.47
C ASP A 102 19.21 -23.76 5.69
N LEU A 103 18.12 -24.11 5.01
CA LEU A 103 17.24 -23.16 4.32
C LEU A 103 16.52 -22.25 5.32
N GLY A 104 15.99 -22.81 6.41
CA GLY A 104 15.36 -22.05 7.48
C GLY A 104 16.29 -20.98 8.05
N GLU A 105 17.52 -21.38 8.40
CA GLU A 105 18.54 -20.47 8.91
C GLU A 105 18.92 -19.38 7.89
N GLN A 106 19.10 -19.74 6.62
CA GLN A 106 19.44 -18.78 5.57
C GLN A 106 18.34 -17.74 5.35
N ILE A 107 17.07 -18.15 5.38
CA ILE A 107 15.93 -17.25 5.18
C ILE A 107 15.83 -16.29 6.37
N VAL A 108 15.87 -16.80 7.60
CA VAL A 108 15.84 -15.96 8.81
C VAL A 108 16.99 -14.94 8.79
N LYS A 109 18.22 -15.39 8.50
CA LYS A 109 19.40 -14.52 8.42
C LYS A 109 19.26 -13.44 7.35
N LYS A 110 18.69 -13.77 6.19
CA LYS A 110 18.52 -12.82 5.07
C LYS A 110 17.48 -11.76 5.39
N THR A 111 16.43 -12.10 6.13
CA THR A 111 15.37 -11.17 6.52
C THR A 111 15.82 -10.19 7.61
N VAL A 112 16.69 -10.60 8.53
CA VAL A 112 17.22 -9.72 9.60
C VAL A 112 18.26 -8.71 9.09
N ALA A 113 18.87 -8.96 7.93
CA ALA A 113 19.91 -8.10 7.35
C ALA A 113 19.38 -7.05 6.35
N GLY A 114 18.05 -6.97 6.15
CA GLY A 114 17.38 -6.09 5.20
C GLY A 114 16.96 -4.75 5.79
#